data_AF-A0A1V4CTG8-F1
#
_entry.id   AF-A0A1V4CTG8-F1
#
_cell.length_a   1.000
_cell.length_b   1.000
_cell.length_c   1.000
_cell.angle_alpha   90.00
_cell.angle_beta   90.00
_cell.angle_gamma   90.00
#
_symmetry.space_group_name_H-M   'P 1'
#
loop_
_entity.id
_entity.type
_entity.pdbx_description
1 polymer ?
#
loop_
_entity_poly.entity_id
_entity_poly.type
_entity_poly.pdbx_seq_one_letter_code
_entity_poly.pdbx_strand_id
1 'polypeptide(L)'
;MFQGVRVAWRLGDAVFAEVCLPEGVDGGGFGVHPALLDAAFQALLLVGGQGEGLGERVRLPFAVSGVRLVGGGVVRLRVGVRLVGVDEVAVDLADEYGRFVGVVESLRVRSVSVGELAVVGGGRD
;
A
#
# COMPACT_ATOMS: atom_id res chain seq x y z
N MET A 1 -14.41 0.03 3.96
CA MET A 1 -13.65 1.16 3.40
C MET A 1 -12.25 0.77 2.93
N PHE A 2 -11.55 -0.17 3.60
CA PHE A 2 -10.17 -0.59 3.30
C PHE A 2 -10.06 -1.82 2.37
N GLN A 3 -10.95 -1.95 1.40
CA GLN A 3 -10.93 -3.02 0.39
C GLN A 3 -10.96 -2.39 -1.00
N GLY A 4 -10.03 -1.45 -1.22
CA GLY A 4 -10.02 -0.59 -2.40
C GLY A 4 -9.33 -1.20 -3.63
N VAL A 5 -8.60 -2.31 -3.47
CA VAL A 5 -7.92 -2.99 -4.58
C VAL A 5 -8.94 -3.58 -5.54
N ARG A 6 -8.87 -3.18 -6.81
CA ARG A 6 -9.74 -3.70 -7.89
C ARG A 6 -9.06 -4.78 -8.69
N VAL A 7 -7.79 -4.56 -8.99
CA VAL A 7 -6.94 -5.51 -9.68
C VAL A 7 -5.51 -5.26 -9.28
N ALA A 8 -4.72 -6.33 -9.19
CA ALA A 8 -3.29 -6.25 -8.95
C ALA A 8 -2.58 -7.34 -9.74
N TRP A 9 -1.41 -7.02 -10.28
CA TRP A 9 -0.65 -7.91 -11.15
C TRP A 9 0.85 -7.69 -10.99
N ARG A 10 1.63 -8.63 -11.52
CA ARG A 10 3.09 -8.57 -11.53
C ARG A 10 3.60 -8.50 -12.96
N LEU A 11 4.67 -7.74 -13.15
CA LEU A 11 5.44 -7.70 -14.39
C LEU A 11 6.92 -7.76 -14.01
N GLY A 12 7.54 -8.94 -14.19
CA GLY A 12 8.85 -9.21 -13.62
C GLY A 12 8.85 -9.05 -12.10
N ASP A 13 9.73 -8.18 -11.61
CA ASP A 13 9.88 -7.86 -10.18
C ASP A 13 9.04 -6.67 -9.71
N ALA A 14 8.31 -6.02 -10.63
CA ALA A 14 7.40 -4.93 -10.30
C ALA A 14 5.98 -5.47 -10.03
N VAL A 15 5.33 -4.87 -9.04
CA VAL A 15 3.91 -5.08 -8.75
C VAL A 15 3.14 -3.83 -9.16
N PHE A 16 1.97 -4.04 -9.74
CA PHE A 16 1.05 -2.96 -10.08
C PHE A 16 -0.33 -3.24 -9.48
N ALA A 17 -1.06 -2.18 -9.16
CA ALA A 17 -2.45 -2.28 -8.71
C ALA A 17 -3.29 -1.09 -9.20
N GLU A 18 -4.57 -1.35 -9.44
CA GLU A 18 -5.58 -0.30 -9.54
C GLU A 18 -6.42 -0.32 -8.26
N VAL A 19 -6.54 0.84 -7.63
CA VAL A 19 -7.24 1.02 -6.35
C VAL A 19 -8.27 2.13 -6.46
N CYS A 20 -9.38 2.01 -5.73
CA CYS A 20 -10.37 3.08 -5.66
C CYS A 20 -11.05 3.17 -4.28
N LEU A 21 -11.55 4.36 -3.97
CA LEU A 21 -12.43 4.56 -2.83
C LEU A 21 -13.77 3.83 -3.05
N PRO A 22 -14.46 3.45 -1.97
CA PRO A 22 -15.85 3.01 -2.06
C PRO A 22 -16.74 4.08 -2.72
N GLU A 23 -17.82 3.64 -3.35
CA GLU A 23 -18.80 4.57 -3.91
C GLU A 23 -19.38 5.48 -2.83
N GLY A 24 -19.59 6.76 -3.17
CA GLY A 24 -20.10 7.77 -2.23
C GLY A 24 -19.08 8.33 -1.24
N VAL A 25 -17.84 7.83 -1.23
CA VAL A 25 -16.75 8.41 -0.42
C VAL A 25 -16.05 9.50 -1.22
N ASP A 26 -16.06 10.71 -0.67
CA ASP A 26 -15.31 11.84 -1.24
C ASP A 26 -13.80 11.71 -0.92
N GLY A 27 -12.96 11.98 -1.92
CA GLY A 27 -11.52 12.11 -1.74
C GLY A 27 -11.10 13.50 -1.23
N GLY A 28 -12.03 14.45 -1.21
CA GLY A 28 -11.83 15.84 -0.78
C GLY A 28 -11.30 15.97 0.65
N GLY A 29 -10.59 17.07 0.91
CA GLY A 29 -9.95 17.32 2.21
C GLY A 29 -8.64 16.57 2.45
N PHE A 30 -8.25 15.68 1.53
CA PHE A 30 -6.97 14.97 1.57
C PHE A 30 -6.17 15.20 0.28
N GLY A 31 -4.83 15.20 0.40
CA GLY A 31 -3.98 15.07 -0.79
C GLY A 31 -4.20 13.71 -1.45
N VAL A 32 -4.04 12.64 -0.67
CA VAL A 32 -4.52 11.29 -1.00
C VAL A 32 -5.33 10.78 0.17
N HIS A 33 -6.54 10.30 -0.09
CA HIS A 33 -7.42 9.78 0.95
C HIS A 33 -6.74 8.57 1.66
N PRO A 34 -6.71 8.49 3.01
CA PRO A 34 -6.01 7.43 3.73
C PRO A 34 -6.41 6.00 3.34
N ALA A 35 -7.70 5.73 3.13
CA ALA A 35 -8.17 4.43 2.64
C ALA A 35 -7.69 4.08 1.22
N LEU A 36 -7.42 5.09 0.37
CA LEU A 36 -6.87 4.89 -0.97
C LEU A 36 -5.37 4.59 -0.91
N LEU A 37 -4.65 5.28 -0.01
CA LEU A 37 -3.24 5.02 0.26
C LEU A 37 -3.04 3.64 0.91
N ASP A 38 -3.88 3.26 1.86
CA ASP A 38 -3.86 1.92 2.46
C ASP A 38 -4.08 0.83 1.41
N ALA A 39 -5.08 1.00 0.52
CA ALA A 39 -5.30 0.10 -0.60
C ALA A 39 -4.06 -0.01 -1.52
N ALA A 40 -3.31 1.09 -1.72
CA ALA A 40 -2.05 1.04 -2.46
C ALA A 40 -0.99 0.20 -1.75
N PHE A 41 -0.90 0.25 -0.43
CA PHE A 41 0.02 -0.59 0.36
C PHE A 41 -0.40 -2.05 0.43
N GLN A 42 -1.67 -2.39 0.20
CA GLN A 42 -2.08 -3.80 0.09
C GLN A 42 -1.40 -4.51 -1.10
N ALA A 43 -0.93 -3.77 -2.12
CA ALA A 43 -0.12 -4.33 -3.20
C ALA A 43 1.20 -4.97 -2.72
N LEU A 44 1.70 -4.59 -1.53
CA LEU A 44 2.89 -5.18 -0.91
C LEU A 44 2.75 -6.68 -0.63
N LEU A 45 1.52 -7.19 -0.55
CA LEU A 45 1.23 -8.63 -0.41
C LEU A 45 1.72 -9.44 -1.62
N LEU A 46 1.88 -8.80 -2.78
CA LEU A 46 2.39 -9.44 -4.00
C LEU A 46 3.90 -9.26 -4.17
N VAL A 47 4.56 -8.46 -3.32
CA VAL A 47 6.01 -8.29 -3.31
C VAL A 47 6.64 -9.54 -2.67
N GLY A 48 7.78 -10.04 -3.15
CA GLY A 48 8.34 -11.33 -2.68
C GLY A 48 7.49 -12.53 -3.14
N GLY A 49 8.09 -13.71 -3.30
CA GLY A 49 7.42 -14.89 -3.86
C GLY A 49 6.30 -15.45 -2.98
N GLN A 50 5.45 -16.32 -3.54
CA GLN A 50 4.31 -16.97 -2.86
C GLN A 50 4.71 -18.04 -1.81
N GLY A 51 5.91 -17.94 -1.22
CA GLY A 51 6.53 -19.00 -0.42
C GLY A 51 6.70 -18.70 1.07
N GLU A 52 6.50 -17.46 1.52
CA GLU A 52 6.51 -17.15 2.96
C GLU A 52 5.08 -17.23 3.47
N GLY A 53 4.82 -18.24 4.32
CA GLY A 53 3.49 -18.75 4.63
C GLY A 53 2.44 -17.68 4.90
N LEU A 54 1.40 -17.68 4.05
CA LEU A 54 0.07 -17.14 4.36
C LEU A 54 -0.46 -17.85 5.61
N GLY A 55 -0.10 -17.39 6.80
CA GLY A 55 -0.60 -17.99 8.04
C GLY A 55 0.04 -17.47 9.32
N GLU A 56 1.37 -17.26 9.34
CA GLU A 56 2.05 -16.95 10.60
C GLU A 56 2.69 -15.56 10.66
N ARG A 57 3.03 -14.96 9.50
CA ARG A 57 3.67 -13.64 9.44
C ARG A 57 3.02 -12.74 8.41
N VAL A 58 2.88 -11.46 8.76
CA VAL A 58 2.36 -10.39 7.91
C VAL A 58 3.45 -9.35 7.72
N ARG A 59 3.68 -8.93 6.47
CA ARG A 59 4.57 -7.80 6.19
C ARG A 59 3.80 -6.49 6.29
N LEU A 60 4.24 -5.63 7.20
CA LEU A 60 3.59 -4.36 7.48
C LEU A 60 4.54 -3.19 7.15
N PRO A 61 4.03 -2.09 6.57
CA PRO A 61 4.75 -0.83 6.53
C PRO A 61 5.22 -0.41 7.93
N PHE A 62 6.52 -0.12 8.07
CA PHE A 62 7.11 0.28 9.35
C PHE A 62 7.73 1.67 9.33
N ALA A 63 8.40 2.04 8.23
CA ALA A 63 8.99 3.35 8.08
C ALA A 63 8.83 3.85 6.64
N VAL A 64 8.54 5.14 6.50
CA VAL A 64 8.31 5.80 5.23
C VAL A 64 9.21 7.03 5.11
N SER A 65 9.80 7.25 3.94
CA SER A 65 10.60 8.44 3.64
C SER A 65 10.45 8.88 2.18
N GLY A 66 10.79 10.14 1.92
CA GLY A 66 10.70 10.72 0.58
C GLY A 66 9.27 10.78 0.03
N VAL A 67 8.27 10.99 0.90
CA VAL A 67 6.88 11.12 0.47
C VAL A 67 6.69 12.46 -0.23
N ARG A 68 6.21 12.43 -1.47
CA ARG A 68 5.74 13.61 -2.19
C ARG A 68 4.37 13.32 -2.76
N LEU A 69 3.38 14.15 -2.41
CA LEU A 69 2.03 14.08 -2.95
C LEU A 69 1.71 15.44 -3.59
N VAL A 70 1.14 15.41 -4.79
CA VAL A 70 0.74 16.61 -5.55
C VAL A 70 -0.74 16.62 -5.92
N GLY A 71 -1.42 15.47 -5.79
CA GLY A 71 -2.87 15.36 -6.02
C GLY A 71 -3.68 15.78 -4.80
N GLY A 72 -4.95 16.13 -5.04
CA GLY A 72 -5.99 16.31 -4.03
C GLY A 72 -7.32 15.83 -4.59
N GLY A 73 -8.18 15.23 -3.75
CA GLY A 73 -9.51 14.80 -4.17
C GLY A 73 -9.54 13.55 -5.07
N VAL A 74 -8.43 12.82 -5.20
CA VAL A 74 -8.37 11.61 -6.03
C VAL A 74 -9.18 10.47 -5.38
N VAL A 75 -10.00 9.81 -6.19
CA VAL A 75 -10.82 8.66 -5.76
C VAL A 75 -10.35 7.33 -6.37
N ARG A 76 -9.40 7.39 -7.31
CA ARG A 76 -8.79 6.25 -8.01
C ARG A 76 -7.28 6.48 -8.15
N LEU A 77 -6.51 5.41 -7.99
CA LEU A 77 -5.07 5.43 -8.26
C LEU A 77 -4.64 4.18 -9.04
N ARG A 78 -3.64 4.37 -9.89
CA ARG A 78 -2.74 3.34 -10.39
C ARG A 78 -1.47 3.38 -9.54
N VAL A 79 -1.07 2.21 -9.07
CA VAL A 79 0.03 2.02 -8.13
C VAL A 79 1.10 1.20 -8.81
N GLY A 80 2.35 1.66 -8.76
CA GLY A 80 3.53 0.88 -9.13
C GLY A 80 4.38 0.65 -7.89
N VAL A 81 4.81 -0.58 -7.65
CA VAL A 81 5.67 -0.95 -6.53
C VAL A 81 6.89 -1.69 -7.07
N ARG A 82 8.07 -1.23 -6.66
CA ARG A 82 9.35 -1.83 -7.04
C ARG A 82 10.23 -2.06 -5.83
N LEU A 83 10.94 -3.18 -5.80
CA LEU A 83 11.96 -3.45 -4.78
C LEU A 83 13.13 -2.46 -4.96
N VAL A 84 13.59 -1.90 -3.84
CA VAL A 84 14.78 -1.02 -3.79
C VAL A 84 15.81 -1.48 -2.76
N GLY A 85 15.50 -2.53 -2.00
CA GLY A 85 16.39 -3.14 -1.02
C GLY A 85 15.76 -4.40 -0.43
N VAL A 86 16.42 -4.98 0.58
CA VAL A 86 15.84 -6.05 1.40
C VAL A 86 14.75 -5.43 2.26
N ASP A 87 13.52 -5.96 2.17
CA ASP A 87 12.36 -5.43 2.89
C ASP A 87 12.10 -3.93 2.66
N GLU A 88 12.45 -3.42 1.48
CA GLU A 88 12.29 -2.01 1.13
C GLU A 88 11.77 -1.87 -0.30
N VAL A 89 10.73 -1.07 -0.47
CA VAL A 89 10.13 -0.77 -1.78
C VAL A 89 10.00 0.72 -2.01
N ALA A 90 9.98 1.11 -3.27
CA ALA A 90 9.46 2.40 -3.70
C ALA A 90 8.05 2.23 -4.26
N VAL A 91 7.19 3.23 -4.05
CA VAL A 91 5.80 3.24 -4.51
C VAL A 91 5.54 4.50 -5.34
N ASP A 92 5.10 4.31 -6.57
CA ASP A 92 4.68 5.38 -7.49
C ASP A 92 3.14 5.40 -7.58
N LEU A 93 2.55 6.59 -7.52
CA LEU A 93 1.11 6.81 -7.55
C LEU A 93 0.76 7.71 -8.74
N ALA A 94 -0.14 7.22 -9.58
CA ALA A 94 -0.73 7.98 -10.68
C ALA A 94 -2.26 7.92 -10.62
N ASP A 95 -2.95 8.88 -11.24
CA ASP A 95 -4.40 8.82 -11.40
C ASP A 95 -4.80 7.89 -12.57
N GLU A 96 -6.10 7.79 -12.85
CA GLU A 96 -6.63 6.96 -13.95
C GLU A 96 -6.15 7.41 -15.35
N TYR A 97 -5.71 8.65 -15.48
CA TYR A 97 -5.16 9.23 -16.71
C TYR A 97 -3.64 9.11 -16.80
N GLY A 98 -3.00 8.51 -15.79
CA GLY A 98 -1.54 8.36 -15.72
C GLY A 98 -0.80 9.63 -15.28
N ARG A 99 -1.50 10.64 -14.77
CA ARG A 99 -0.87 11.84 -14.22
C ARG A 99 -0.27 11.54 -12.86
N PHE A 100 0.91 12.08 -12.60
CA PHE A 100 1.61 11.90 -11.34
C PHE A 100 0.77 12.45 -10.17
N VAL A 101 0.50 11.59 -9.19
CA VAL A 101 -0.19 11.95 -7.94
C VAL A 101 0.79 11.99 -6.78
N GLY A 102 1.76 11.09 -6.77
CA GLY A 102 2.76 11.07 -5.73
C GLY A 102 3.74 9.92 -5.80
N VAL A 103 4.70 9.93 -4.88
CA VAL A 103 5.70 8.90 -4.71
C VAL A 103 6.01 8.71 -3.23
N VAL A 104 6.38 7.48 -2.89
CA VAL A 104 7.07 7.10 -1.67
C VAL A 104 8.41 6.53 -2.11
N GLU A 105 9.49 7.29 -1.91
CA GLU A 105 10.82 6.87 -2.36
C GLU A 105 11.31 5.61 -1.61
N SER A 106 10.95 5.49 -0.33
CA SER A 106 11.28 4.33 0.49
C SER A 106 10.16 4.00 1.47
N LEU A 107 9.71 2.76 1.41
CA LEU A 107 8.79 2.12 2.32
C LEU A 107 9.45 0.85 2.85
N ARG A 108 9.94 0.91 4.08
CA ARG A 108 10.46 -0.27 4.78
C ARG A 108 9.32 -1.08 5.34
N VAL A 109 9.32 -2.38 5.03
CA VAL A 109 8.37 -3.36 5.56
C VAL A 109 9.03 -4.19 6.65
N ARG A 110 8.24 -4.67 7.60
CA ARG A 110 8.70 -5.63 8.61
C ARG A 110 7.74 -6.79 8.67
N SER A 111 8.29 -7.99 8.76
CA SER A 111 7.54 -9.21 9.05
C SER A 111 7.22 -9.26 10.53
N VAL A 112 5.93 -9.29 10.86
CA VAL A 112 5.41 -9.42 12.23
C VAL A 112 4.64 -10.72 12.31
N SER A 113 4.83 -11.49 13.38
CA SER A 113 4.04 -12.70 13.61
C SER A 113 2.63 -12.38 14.11
N VAL A 114 1.67 -13.25 13.82
CA VAL A 114 0.29 -13.09 14.31
C VAL A 114 0.24 -13.11 15.85
N GLY A 115 1.12 -13.88 16.50
CA GLY A 115 1.26 -13.90 17.96
C GLY A 115 1.72 -12.55 18.54
N GLU A 116 2.69 -11.88 17.91
CA GLU A 116 3.13 -10.53 18.33
C GLU A 116 2.00 -9.48 18.18
N LEU A 117 1.16 -9.60 17.14
CA LEU A 117 0.00 -8.72 16.96
C LEU A 117 -1.08 -8.93 18.04
N ALA A 118 -1.33 -10.18 18.44
CA ALA A 118 -2.34 -10.51 19.45
C ALA A 118 -1.98 -9.97 20.85
N VAL A 119 -0.69 -9.90 21.18
CA VAL A 119 -0.21 -9.42 22.49
C VAL A 119 -0.46 -7.91 22.69
N VAL A 120 -0.42 -7.11 21.62
CA VAL A 120 -0.68 -5.66 21.69
C VAL A 120 -2.18 -5.35 21.84
N GLY A 121 -3.07 -6.24 21.35
CA GLY A 121 -4.53 -6.09 21.45
C GLY A 121 -5.14 -6.50 22.79
N GLY A 122 -4.41 -7.23 23.63
CA GLY A 122 -4.90 -7.75 24.92
C GLY A 122 -4.81 -6.77 26.10
N GLY A 123 -4.42 -5.51 25.86
CA GLY A 123 -4.24 -4.49 26.90
C GLY A 123 -5.45 -3.57 27.05
N ARG A 124 -6.50 -4.06 27.72
CA ARG A 124 -7.56 -3.38 28.51
C ARG A 124 -8.92 -4.05 28.33
N ASP A 125 -9.32 -4.78 29.36
CA ASP A 125 -10.71 -4.88 29.82
C ASP A 125 -10.73 -4.44 31.29
#